data_AF-A0A6I1ZUN1-F1
#
_entry.id   AF-A0A6I1ZUN1-F1
#
_cell.length_a   1.000
_cell.length_b   1.000
_cell.length_c   1.000
_cell.angle_alpha   90.00
_cell.angle_beta   90.00
_cell.angle_gamma   90.00
#
_symmetry.space_group_name_H-M   'P 1'
#
loop_
_entity.id
_entity.type
_entity.pdbx_description
1 polymer ?
#
loop_
_entity_poly.entity_id
_entity_poly.type
_entity_poly.pdbx_seq_one_letter_code
_entity_poly.pdbx_strand_id
1 'polypeptide(L)' 'MRIVLIGQAAFGEKTLEALLEVGEEMVGVYMPPDTPGRDNSFKQRAFQLGVPVFQPERMRSPEVYDSYVKL' A
#
# COMPACT_ATOMS: atom_id res chain seq x y z
N MET A 1 -8.36 -9.16 10.48
CA MET A 1 -7.62 -10.07 9.57
C MET A 1 -6.34 -9.37 9.13
N ARG A 2 -5.34 -10.09 8.59
CA ARG A 2 -4.13 -9.45 8.04
C ARG A 2 -4.38 -9.05 6.59
N ILE A 3 -4.31 -7.75 6.31
CA ILE A 3 -4.70 -7.18 5.01
C ILE A 3 -3.51 -6.50 4.35
N VAL A 4 -3.30 -6.85 3.09
CA VAL A 4 -2.48 -6.06 2.16
C VAL A 4 -3.42 -5.30 1.22
N LEU A 5 -3.23 -4.00 1.10
CA LEU A 5 -4.02 -3.16 0.19
C LEU A 5 -3.21 -2.79 -1.05
N ILE A 6 -3.71 -3.14 -2.22
CA ILE A 6 -3.18 -2.69 -3.51
C ILE A 6 -4.04 -1.53 -3.98
N GLY A 7 -3.49 -0.32 -4.04
CA GLY A 7 -4.26 0.89 -4.32
C GLY A 7 -3.41 2.05 -4.81
N GLN A 8 -4.06 3.13 -5.25
CA GLN A 8 -3.40 4.36 -5.71
C GLN A 8 -4.28 5.59 -5.45
N ALA A 9 -3.62 6.76 -5.42
CA ALA A 9 -4.25 8.08 -5.32
C ALA A 9 -5.21 8.23 -4.12
N ALA A 10 -6.09 9.23 -4.15
CA ALA A 10 -7.00 9.56 -3.05
C ALA A 10 -7.95 8.41 -2.68
N PHE A 11 -8.30 7.52 -3.62
CA PHE A 11 -9.16 6.38 -3.33
C PHE A 11 -8.45 5.33 -2.44
N GLY A 12 -7.20 4.99 -2.75
CA GLY A 12 -6.41 4.08 -1.92
C GLY A 12 -6.18 4.63 -0.53
N GLU A 13 -5.93 5.94 -0.44
CA GLU A 13 -5.83 6.68 0.82
C GLU A 13 -7.07 6.53 1.70
N LYS A 14 -8.25 6.87 1.18
CA LYS A 14 -9.51 6.75 1.94
C LYS A 14 -9.87 5.33 2.28
N THR A 15 -9.52 4.37 1.43
CA THR A 15 -9.71 2.95 1.71
C THR A 15 -8.84 2.50 2.88
N LEU A 16 -7.56 2.91 2.92
CA LEU A 16 -6.65 2.58 4.02
C LEU A 16 -7.13 3.17 5.35
N GLU A 17 -7.54 4.43 5.35
CA GLU A 17 -8.10 5.10 6.54
C GLU A 17 -9.31 4.34 7.06
N ALA A 18 -10.28 4.03 6.19
CA ALA A 18 -11.49 3.32 6.58
C ALA A 18 -11.19 1.92 7.15
N LEU A 19 -10.26 1.17 6.57
CA LEU A 19 -9.86 -0.16 7.07
C LEU A 19 -9.21 -0.09 8.45
N LEU A 20 -8.34 0.90 8.68
CA LEU A 20 -7.70 1.11 9.99
C LEU A 20 -8.72 1.59 11.05
N GLU A 21 -9.65 2.46 10.67
CA GLU A 21 -10.70 2.96 11.57
C GLU A 21 -11.61 1.84 12.11
N VAL A 22 -11.91 0.84 11.29
CA VAL A 22 -12.68 -0.34 11.74
C VAL A 22 -11.82 -1.38 12.49
N GLY A 23 -10.53 -1.10 12.68
CA GLY A 23 -9.61 -1.93 13.47
C GLY A 23 -8.98 -3.11 12.71
N GLU A 24 -8.96 -3.08 11.38
CA GLU A 24 -8.28 -4.12 10.60
C GLU A 24 -6.75 -3.99 10.70
N GLU A 25 -6.05 -5.12 10.58
CA GLU A 25 -4.60 -5.19 10.65
C GLU A 25 -4.00 -5.00 9.25
N MET A 26 -3.55 -3.79 8.95
CA MET A 26 -2.89 -3.47 7.68
C MET A 26 -1.41 -3.83 7.73
N VAL A 27 -1.03 -4.95 7.10
CA VAL A 27 0.38 -5.43 7.08
C VAL A 27 1.20 -4.84 5.94
N GLY A 28 0.55 -4.13 5.00
CA GLY A 28 1.25 -3.39 3.97
C GLY A 28 0.35 -2.80 2.90
N VAL A 29 0.91 -1.85 2.15
CA VAL A 29 0.31 -1.30 0.93
C VAL A 29 1.24 -1.50 -0.25
N TYR A 30 0.68 -1.87 -1.41
CA TYR A 30 1.43 -2.00 -2.65
C TYR A 30 0.90 -1.04 -3.70
N MET A 31 1.83 -0.42 -4.42
CA MET A 31 1.53 0.48 -5.53
C MET A 31 2.72 0.54 -6.49
N PRO A 32 2.53 0.88 -7.78
CA PRO A 32 3.63 1.17 -8.68
C PRO A 32 4.59 2.26 -8.14
N PRO A 33 5.84 2.33 -8.66
CA PRO A 33 6.76 3.41 -8.35
C PRO A 33 6.18 4.79 -8.66
N ASP A 34 6.67 5.80 -7.95
CA ASP A 34 6.22 7.17 -8.15
C ASP A 34 6.55 7.66 -9.56
N THR A 35 5.62 8.40 -10.17
CA THR A 35 5.85 9.05 -11.46
C THR A 35 6.35 10.47 -11.22
N PRO A 36 7.47 10.91 -11.84
CA PRO A 36 7.95 12.28 -11.68
C PRO A 36 6.86 13.31 -12.00
N GLY A 37 6.69 14.29 -11.11
CA GLY A 37 5.68 15.35 -11.26
C GLY A 37 4.24 14.93 -10.92
N ARG A 38 4.03 13.73 -10.37
CA ARG A 38 2.73 13.28 -9.89
C ARG A 38 2.79 12.94 -8.41
N ASP A 39 1.99 13.63 -7.61
CA ASP A 39 1.87 13.35 -6.18
C ASP A 39 1.18 12.00 -5.92
N ASN A 40 1.67 11.33 -4.90
CA ASN A 40 1.15 10.04 -4.43
C ASN A 40 0.65 10.19 -3.00
N SER A 41 -0.56 10.75 -2.86
CA SER A 41 -1.19 11.01 -1.55
C SER A 41 -1.35 9.71 -0.74
N PHE A 42 -1.63 8.59 -1.42
CA PHE A 42 -1.73 7.28 -0.80
C PHE A 42 -0.43 6.83 -0.12
N LYS A 43 0.72 6.94 -0.81
CA LYS A 43 2.04 6.64 -0.24
C LYS A 43 2.34 7.52 0.98
N GLN A 44 2.13 8.83 0.84
CA GLN A 44 2.38 9.78 1.91
C GLN A 44 1.53 9.45 3.14
N ARG A 45 0.26 9.11 2.93
CA ARG A 45 -0.64 8.75 4.01
C ARG A 45 -0.27 7.42 4.67
N ALA A 46 0.09 6.40 3.89
CA ALA A 46 0.56 5.13 4.42
C ALA A 46 1.78 5.31 5.34
N PHE A 47 2.74 6.16 4.95
CA PHE A 47 3.86 6.51 5.82
C PHE A 47 3.44 7.22 7.11
N GLN A 48 2.52 8.20 7.03
CA GLN A 48 2.01 8.88 8.22
C GLN A 48 1.30 7.93 9.19
N LEU A 49 0.62 6.92 8.65
CA LEU A 49 -0.11 5.90 9.41
C LEU A 49 0.80 4.74 9.87
N GLY A 50 2.10 4.77 9.55
CA GLY A 50 3.07 3.74 9.92
C GLY A 50 2.89 2.40 9.19
N VAL A 51 2.17 2.39 8.07
CA VAL A 51 1.91 1.17 7.31
C VAL A 51 3.06 0.93 6.31
N PRO A 52 3.63 -0.29 6.24
CA PRO A 52 4.69 -0.61 5.30
C PRO A 52 4.28 -0.35 3.84
N VAL A 53 5.16 0.31 3.07
CA VAL A 53 4.93 0.66 1.67
C VAL A 53 5.85 -0.16 0.76
N PHE A 54 5.27 -0.79 -0.26
CA PHE A 54 5.99 -1.58 -1.25
C PHE A 54 5.74 -1.04 -2.65
N GLN A 55 6.83 -0.70 -3.37
CA GLN A 55 6.77 -0.15 -4.73
C GLN A 55 7.58 -0.97 -5.75
N PRO A 56 7.16 -2.22 -6.05
CA PRO A 56 7.86 -3.02 -7.04
C PRO A 56 7.68 -2.42 -8.45
N GLU A 57 8.71 -2.50 -9.29
CA GLU A 57 8.63 -2.06 -10.69
C GLU A 57 7.54 -2.81 -11.48
N ARG A 58 7.31 -4.08 -11.13
CA ARG A 58 6.31 -4.94 -11.76
C ARG A 58 5.54 -5.72 -10.68
N MET A 59 4.27 -5.38 -10.52
CA MET A 59 3.38 -5.98 -9.52
C MET A 59 3.17 -7.50 -9.68
N ARG A 60 3.40 -8.04 -10.88
CA ARG A 60 3.19 -9.47 -11.20
C ARG A 60 4.47 -10.30 -11.14
N SER A 61 5.61 -9.71 -10.74
CA SER A 61 6.84 -10.48 -10.68
C SER A 61 6.82 -11.46 -9.50
N PRO A 62 7.45 -12.64 -9.63
CA PRO A 62 7.51 -13.65 -8.56
C PRO A 62 8.04 -13.10 -7.23
N GLU A 63 8.96 -12.14 -7.26
CA GLU A 63 9.55 -11.54 -6.06
C GLU A 63 8.53 -10.77 -5.22
N VAL A 64 7.49 -10.24 -5.86
CA VAL A 64 6.36 -9.57 -5.17
C VAL A 64 5.53 -10.62 -4.42
N TYR A 65 5.34 -11.79 -5.03
CA TYR A 65 4.69 -12.91 -4.36
C TYR A 65 5.48 -13.40 -3.16
N ASP A 66 6.80 -13.55 -3.30
CA ASP A 66 7.69 -13.94 -2.21
C ASP A 66 7.70 -12.92 -1.05
N SER A 67 7.39 -11.65 -1.34
CA SER A 67 7.17 -10.63 -0.34
C SER A 67 5.83 -10.82 0.38
N TYR A 68 4.73 -11.05 -0.35
CA TYR A 68 3.40 -11.27 0.25
C TYR A 68 3.38 -12.39 1.30
N VAL A 69 4.03 -13.54 1.01
CA VAL A 69 4.01 -14.70 1.91
C VAL A 69 4.78 -14.50 3.22
N LYS A 70 5.59 -13.44 3.32
CA LYS A 70 6.37 -13.10 4.54
C LYS A 70 5.70 -12.04 5.40
N LEU A 71 4.70 -11.35 4.86
CA LEU A 71 3.98 -10.27 5.54
C LEU A 71 2.99 -10.79 6.55
#